data_AF-A0ABC9YNR8-F1
#
_entry.id   AF-A0ABC9YNR8-F1
#
_cell.length_a   1.000
_cell.length_b   1.000
_cell.length_c   1.000
_cell.angle_alpha   90.00
_cell.angle_beta   90.00
_cell.angle_gamma   90.00
#
_symmetry.space_group_name_H-M   'P 1'
#
loop_
_entity.id
_entity.type
_entity.pdbx_description
1 polymer ?
#
loop_
_entity_poly.entity_id
_entity_poly.type
_entity_poly.pdbx_seq_one_letter_code
_entity_poly.pdbx_strand_id
1 'polypeptide(L)'
;MSERADNTERGSPGYLGCAGLRTGIELSTQGWDMNETTNNGEPTRPVEGGGSASAAADAEARGSAEATGSGVVGETGPDSVCGRGVDAGRVTDPAPERGLGGHPEYGRGSGWTGTMHGVASPSGGSGGGGDADERRLAWVYLSRVVEGPCAPLSALIESVGVVEAARAVRECALPEVLRGPTELRRGIWRAEEDLALIGRLGGRVVTPDDAEWPAWRLLGLGQLDPGVDEDAGMPLVLWVRGPRSLSESTERAVAVVGARCSTGYGNHATGEIAGELAARGWTVVSGAAFGIDGMAHRAALAVGGMTIAVLACGPDRPYPVQHDQLLAEIAETGLVVTEYPPGTSARKHYFLARNRLIAALADGVVVVEAGIRSGARNTVKWCRRLGRPAMAVPGPITSAASVGCHRMIREGEAFIVTRAEDILDEAGPLRLSLPGVVPPNPEDNLAGDEALVLAALPGTGSRLPRGVAADTGLSLPTVRAALSALEIAGLVACDGNGWYQTNSSATSATTTVAAHERHRS
;
A
#
# COMPACT_ATOMS: atom_id res chain seq x y z
N MET A 1 -9.13 72.99 -7.68
CA MET A 1 -8.12 73.14 -6.61
C MET A 1 -7.21 71.93 -6.74
N SER A 2 -6.12 72.05 -7.52
CA SER A 2 -4.71 72.24 -7.05
C SER A 2 -4.19 70.94 -6.43
N GLU A 3 -3.12 70.23 -6.83
CA GLU A 3 -1.89 70.42 -7.64
C GLU A 3 -1.60 69.07 -8.36
N ARG A 4 -1.08 68.92 -9.60
CA ARG A 4 0.23 69.25 -10.22
C ARG A 4 1.50 68.66 -9.56
N ALA A 5 2.06 67.61 -10.19
CA ALA A 5 3.48 67.47 -10.63
C ALA A 5 3.64 66.07 -11.27
N ASP A 6 3.67 65.89 -12.59
CA ASP A 6 4.76 66.13 -13.58
C ASP A 6 6.07 65.36 -13.34
N ASN A 7 6.31 64.32 -14.16
CA ASN A 7 7.50 64.02 -15.00
C ASN A 7 7.37 62.56 -15.47
N THR A 8 6.97 62.19 -16.69
CA THR A 8 7.32 62.62 -18.06
C THR A 8 8.74 62.23 -18.49
N GLU A 9 8.76 61.47 -19.59
CA GLU A 9 9.81 61.28 -20.62
C GLU A 9 10.65 60.00 -20.57
N ARG A 10 10.89 59.28 -21.67
CA ARG A 10 10.37 59.23 -23.06
C ARG A 10 11.13 58.06 -23.72
N GLY A 11 10.51 57.30 -24.62
CA GLY A 11 11.26 56.39 -25.51
C GLY A 11 10.47 55.28 -26.19
N SER A 12 9.42 55.61 -26.96
CA SER A 12 8.80 54.73 -27.98
C SER A 12 9.58 54.87 -29.32
N PRO A 13 9.18 54.27 -30.48
CA PRO A 13 8.17 53.22 -30.77
C PRO A 13 8.58 52.17 -31.86
N GLY A 14 7.71 51.17 -32.11
CA GLY A 14 7.62 50.44 -33.39
C GLY A 14 7.32 48.94 -33.26
N TYR A 15 6.06 48.50 -33.10
CA TYR A 15 5.13 47.99 -34.15
C TYR A 15 5.65 46.72 -34.88
N LEU A 16 4.94 45.60 -35.08
CA LEU A 16 3.51 45.30 -35.17
C LEU A 16 3.34 43.75 -35.20
N GLY A 17 2.29 43.18 -34.62
CA GLY A 17 1.94 41.75 -34.84
C GLY A 17 0.88 41.19 -33.87
N CYS A 18 -0.39 41.26 -34.26
CA CYS A 18 -1.60 41.03 -33.44
C CYS A 18 -2.00 39.55 -33.18
N ALA A 19 -2.89 39.46 -32.18
CA ALA A 19 -3.97 38.48 -31.92
C ALA A 19 -3.57 37.23 -31.10
N GLY A 20 -4.21 36.85 -30.00
CA GLY A 20 -5.45 37.21 -29.26
C GLY A 20 -5.78 35.95 -28.42
N LEU A 21 -6.35 35.91 -27.22
CA LEU A 21 -7.05 36.83 -26.33
C LEU A 21 -6.79 36.31 -24.90
N ARG A 22 -6.57 37.22 -23.95
CA ARG A 22 -6.78 36.98 -22.50
C ARG A 22 -8.08 37.67 -22.12
N THR A 23 -8.92 36.99 -21.34
CA THR A 23 -9.75 37.54 -20.25
C THR A 23 -10.08 36.35 -19.35
N GLY A 24 -9.80 36.34 -18.04
CA GLY A 24 -10.26 37.32 -17.06
C GLY A 24 -11.60 36.82 -16.51
N ILE A 25 -11.56 35.91 -15.53
CA ILE A 25 -12.78 35.43 -14.84
C ILE A 25 -13.03 36.38 -13.68
N GLU A 26 -14.07 37.21 -13.84
CA GLU A 26 -14.72 37.95 -12.77
C GLU A 26 -15.57 37.00 -11.92
N LEU A 27 -15.46 37.18 -10.60
CA LEU A 27 -16.29 36.54 -9.59
C LEU A 27 -17.70 37.14 -9.64
N SER A 28 -18.70 36.31 -9.94
CA SER A 28 -20.11 36.65 -9.73
C SER A 28 -20.67 35.90 -8.53
N THR A 29 -21.00 36.67 -7.50
CA THR A 29 -21.85 36.29 -6.36
C THR A 29 -23.32 36.47 -6.74
N GLN A 30 -24.11 35.39 -6.69
CA GLN A 30 -25.57 35.39 -6.54
C GLN A 30 -25.87 34.29 -5.50
N GLY A 31 -26.47 34.55 -4.33
CA GLY A 31 -27.55 35.48 -4.04
C GLY A 31 -28.87 34.70 -4.08
N TRP A 32 -29.15 33.89 -3.05
CA TRP A 32 -30.44 33.22 -2.87
C TRP A 32 -31.35 34.15 -2.06
N ASP A 33 -32.30 34.78 -2.76
CA ASP A 33 -33.32 35.62 -2.16
C ASP A 33 -34.43 34.78 -1.51
N MET A 34 -34.70 35.13 -0.25
CA MET A 34 -35.92 34.84 0.48
C MET A 34 -37.04 35.77 0.01
N ASN A 35 -38.28 35.28 -0.10
CA ASN A 35 -39.41 36.16 0.18
C ASN A 35 -40.61 35.42 0.78
N GLU A 36 -41.15 36.06 1.80
CA GLU A 36 -42.23 35.68 2.69
C GLU A 36 -43.61 35.73 2.01
N THR A 37 -44.59 35.03 2.59
CA THR A 37 -45.91 35.64 2.85
C THR A 37 -46.59 34.93 4.03
N THR A 38 -46.87 35.75 5.04
CA THR A 38 -47.64 35.51 6.26
C THR A 38 -49.11 35.19 5.98
N ASN A 39 -49.74 34.31 6.77
CA ASN A 39 -50.99 34.68 7.45
C ASN A 39 -51.33 33.78 8.66
N ASN A 40 -51.87 34.42 9.69
CA ASN A 40 -52.24 33.92 11.01
C ASN A 40 -53.54 33.10 11.02
N GLY A 41 -53.69 32.20 12.01
CA GLY A 41 -55.01 31.74 12.46
C GLY A 41 -55.03 30.42 13.25
N GLU A 42 -54.79 30.48 14.56
CA GLU A 42 -55.52 29.64 15.53
C GLU A 42 -56.94 30.22 15.74
N PRO A 43 -57.98 29.53 16.29
CA PRO A 43 -57.90 28.43 17.27
C PRO A 43 -58.95 27.28 17.11
N THR A 44 -58.83 26.22 17.92
CA THR A 44 -59.88 25.55 18.77
C THR A 44 -59.68 24.01 18.92
N ARG A 45 -59.64 23.54 20.18
CA ARG A 45 -59.85 22.13 20.64
C ARG A 45 -61.37 21.88 20.84
N PRO A 46 -61.88 20.68 21.26
CA PRO A 46 -61.29 19.33 21.48
C PRO A 46 -62.06 18.22 20.68
N VAL A 47 -61.70 16.92 20.72
CA VAL A 47 -62.29 15.86 21.58
C VAL A 47 -61.54 14.53 21.33
N GLU A 48 -61.50 13.72 22.39
CA GLU A 48 -60.87 12.41 22.64
C GLU A 48 -61.16 11.26 21.65
N GLY A 49 -60.28 10.24 21.65
CA GLY A 49 -60.62 8.89 21.19
C GLY A 49 -59.41 8.01 20.89
N GLY A 50 -59.19 6.96 21.68
CA GLY A 50 -57.98 6.13 21.70
C GLY A 50 -57.66 5.31 20.44
N GLY A 51 -56.47 4.68 20.44
CA GLY A 51 -56.08 3.72 19.42
C GLY A 51 -54.60 3.37 19.47
N SER A 52 -54.30 2.24 20.11
CA SER A 52 -52.98 1.64 20.29
C SER A 52 -52.29 1.18 18.99
N ALA A 53 -50.96 1.33 18.99
CA ALA A 53 -49.90 0.49 18.40
C ALA A 53 -50.23 -0.51 17.27
N SER A 54 -49.45 -0.44 16.19
CA SER A 54 -48.98 -1.64 15.50
C SER A 54 -47.52 -1.50 15.04
N ALA A 55 -46.70 -2.40 15.55
CA ALA A 55 -45.47 -2.87 14.92
C ALA A 55 -45.85 -4.12 14.11
N ALA A 56 -45.29 -4.28 12.92
CA ALA A 56 -45.41 -5.51 12.14
C ALA A 56 -44.05 -5.85 11.52
N ALA A 57 -43.41 -6.86 12.12
CA ALA A 57 -42.59 -7.83 11.40
C ALA A 57 -43.54 -8.86 10.81
N ASP A 58 -43.24 -9.41 9.63
CA ASP A 58 -43.77 -10.73 9.27
C ASP A 58 -42.88 -11.44 8.24
N ALA A 59 -42.70 -12.72 8.52
CA ALA A 59 -42.02 -13.73 7.73
C ALA A 59 -43.03 -14.82 7.34
N GLU A 60 -42.85 -15.33 6.12
CA GLU A 60 -43.22 -16.66 5.59
C GLU A 60 -44.59 -17.31 5.87
N ALA A 61 -45.24 -17.77 4.79
CA ALA A 61 -45.90 -19.09 4.78
C ALA A 61 -46.13 -19.64 3.35
N ARG A 62 -46.01 -20.97 3.23
CA ARG A 62 -46.16 -21.84 2.06
C ARG A 62 -47.56 -22.49 1.96
N GLY A 63 -47.91 -22.96 0.75
CA GLY A 63 -48.80 -24.12 0.43
C GLY A 63 -50.26 -23.75 0.10
N SER A 64 -51.01 -24.37 -0.83
CA SER A 64 -50.87 -25.60 -1.66
C SER A 64 -51.98 -25.67 -2.75
N ALA A 65 -51.75 -26.47 -3.83
CA ALA A 65 -52.67 -27.15 -4.77
C ALA A 65 -53.63 -26.30 -5.67
N GLU A 66 -53.90 -26.58 -6.96
CA GLU A 66 -54.40 -27.81 -7.62
C GLU A 66 -54.03 -27.93 -9.14
N ALA A 67 -54.35 -29.10 -9.71
CA ALA A 67 -53.97 -29.73 -11.00
C ALA A 67 -54.52 -29.10 -12.30
N THR A 68 -53.94 -29.39 -13.48
CA THR A 68 -54.42 -30.46 -14.41
C THR A 68 -53.49 -30.66 -15.63
N GLY A 69 -53.29 -31.92 -16.05
CA GLY A 69 -53.48 -32.30 -17.47
C GLY A 69 -52.29 -32.66 -18.40
N SER A 70 -51.91 -33.95 -18.40
CA SER A 70 -51.64 -34.85 -19.56
C SER A 70 -50.39 -34.68 -20.47
N GLY A 71 -49.67 -35.80 -20.73
CA GLY A 71 -48.72 -35.90 -21.86
C GLY A 71 -47.57 -36.92 -21.80
N VAL A 72 -47.89 -38.21 -21.66
CA VAL A 72 -47.20 -39.49 -21.94
C VAL A 72 -45.86 -39.56 -22.76
N VAL A 73 -45.04 -40.56 -22.34
CA VAL A 73 -44.08 -41.50 -23.03
C VAL A 73 -42.57 -41.19 -23.13
N GLY A 74 -41.76 -42.13 -22.56
CA GLY A 74 -40.58 -42.73 -23.21
C GLY A 74 -39.21 -42.37 -22.59
N GLU A 75 -38.74 -43.08 -21.56
CA GLU A 75 -37.93 -44.31 -21.59
C GLU A 75 -36.39 -44.10 -21.55
N THR A 76 -35.75 -44.97 -20.75
CA THR A 76 -34.31 -45.29 -20.61
C THR A 76 -33.42 -44.47 -19.64
N GLY A 77 -33.20 -45.05 -18.45
CA GLY A 77 -31.90 -45.02 -17.77
C GLY A 77 -31.04 -46.24 -18.20
N PRO A 78 -30.04 -46.71 -17.41
CA PRO A 78 -29.53 -46.14 -16.15
C PRO A 78 -27.98 -46.23 -15.98
N ASP A 79 -27.55 -45.99 -14.74
CA ASP A 79 -26.34 -46.51 -14.06
C ASP A 79 -25.04 -45.69 -14.04
N SER A 80 -24.70 -45.18 -12.84
CA SER A 80 -23.69 -45.86 -12.02
C SER A 80 -23.73 -45.40 -10.55
N VAL A 81 -23.41 -46.36 -9.71
CA VAL A 81 -23.84 -46.53 -8.31
C VAL A 81 -22.76 -46.11 -7.32
N CYS A 82 -23.21 -45.62 -6.17
CA CYS A 82 -22.46 -45.42 -4.93
C CYS A 82 -21.84 -46.72 -4.38
N GLY A 83 -20.62 -46.65 -3.86
CA GLY A 83 -19.96 -47.73 -3.13
C GLY A 83 -19.22 -47.24 -1.88
N ARG A 84 -19.88 -47.38 -0.73
CA ARG A 84 -19.41 -47.78 0.63
C ARG A 84 -17.98 -47.39 1.10
N GLY A 85 -17.92 -46.77 2.28
CA GLY A 85 -16.71 -46.67 3.09
C GLY A 85 -16.47 -47.84 4.03
N VAL A 86 -15.29 -47.85 4.67
CA VAL A 86 -15.05 -48.27 6.07
C VAL A 86 -13.65 -47.85 6.54
N ASP A 87 -13.65 -47.34 7.77
CA ASP A 87 -12.72 -47.52 8.89
C ASP A 87 -11.36 -46.82 9.06
N ALA A 88 -11.21 -46.43 10.33
CA ALA A 88 -10.15 -45.70 10.99
C ALA A 88 -8.91 -46.55 11.31
N GLY A 89 -7.74 -45.92 11.29
CA GLY A 89 -6.48 -46.50 11.73
C GLY A 89 -5.56 -45.43 12.31
N ARG A 90 -5.56 -45.33 13.64
CA ARG A 90 -4.68 -44.54 14.50
C ARG A 90 -3.27 -45.15 14.46
N VAL A 91 -2.24 -44.38 14.11
CA VAL A 91 -0.83 -44.77 14.30
C VAL A 91 -0.05 -43.61 14.89
N THR A 92 0.73 -43.96 15.91
CA THR A 92 1.51 -43.17 16.86
C THR A 92 2.89 -42.77 16.33
N ASP A 93 3.42 -41.65 16.85
CA ASP A 93 4.81 -41.20 16.73
C ASP A 93 5.85 -42.26 17.10
N PRO A 94 7.09 -42.07 16.63
CA PRO A 94 8.18 -41.93 17.60
C PRO A 94 9.18 -40.81 17.27
N ALA A 95 9.61 -40.09 18.32
CA ALA A 95 10.91 -39.40 18.36
C ALA A 95 12.04 -40.46 18.45
N PRO A 96 13.31 -40.10 18.16
CA PRO A 96 14.17 -39.72 19.29
C PRO A 96 15.33 -38.72 19.01
N GLU A 97 15.80 -38.18 20.13
CA GLU A 97 17.20 -37.97 20.53
C GLU A 97 18.03 -36.73 20.15
N ARG A 98 18.49 -36.09 21.23
CA ARG A 98 19.56 -35.11 21.35
C ARG A 98 20.91 -35.83 21.34
N GLY A 99 21.89 -35.26 20.64
CA GLY A 99 23.30 -35.66 20.74
C GLY A 99 24.21 -34.44 20.78
N LEU A 100 24.91 -34.28 21.91
CA LEU A 100 25.99 -33.33 22.16
C LEU A 100 27.29 -33.78 21.46
N GLY A 101 28.12 -32.84 21.03
CA GLY A 101 29.52 -33.10 20.63
C GLY A 101 30.20 -31.88 20.03
N GLY A 102 31.27 -31.37 20.67
CA GLY A 102 31.96 -30.13 20.31
C GLY A 102 33.34 -30.27 19.66
N HIS A 103 33.88 -29.10 19.30
CA HIS A 103 35.28 -28.67 19.06
C HIS A 103 36.05 -29.23 17.84
N PRO A 104 37.13 -28.57 17.34
CA PRO A 104 37.68 -27.22 17.62
C PRO A 104 38.06 -26.35 16.38
N GLU A 105 38.34 -25.07 16.69
CA GLU A 105 39.33 -24.12 16.14
C GLU A 105 39.88 -24.23 14.69
N TYR A 106 39.81 -23.10 13.97
CA TYR A 106 40.92 -22.58 13.15
C TYR A 106 40.98 -21.05 13.26
N GLY A 107 42.12 -20.53 13.73
CA GLY A 107 42.41 -19.10 13.78
C GLY A 107 43.27 -18.61 12.61
N ARG A 108 43.16 -17.30 12.34
CA ARG A 108 44.19 -16.32 11.94
C ARG A 108 43.46 -15.08 11.40
N GLY A 109 43.49 -13.96 12.10
CA GLY A 109 44.49 -12.88 11.97
C GLY A 109 43.74 -11.66 11.41
N SER A 110 43.96 -10.40 11.75
CA SER A 110 45.00 -9.61 12.42
C SER A 110 44.29 -8.28 12.76
N GLY A 111 44.31 -7.79 13.99
CA GLY A 111 45.33 -6.84 14.43
C GLY A 111 44.85 -5.40 14.25
N TRP A 112 44.42 -4.75 15.34
CA TRP A 112 44.55 -3.31 15.53
C TRP A 112 44.63 -3.04 17.05
N THR A 113 45.83 -2.71 17.51
CA THR A 113 46.13 -2.32 18.88
C THR A 113 46.04 -0.79 18.99
N GLY A 114 45.08 -0.30 19.77
CA GLY A 114 44.94 1.10 20.15
C GLY A 114 44.60 1.19 21.63
N THR A 115 45.55 1.71 22.40
CA THR A 115 45.65 1.77 23.86
C THR A 115 44.41 2.34 24.56
N MET A 116 43.87 1.60 25.52
CA MET A 116 42.85 2.07 26.46
C MET A 116 43.48 3.06 27.47
N HIS A 117 42.89 4.25 27.58
CA HIS A 117 42.92 5.03 28.80
C HIS A 117 41.61 4.82 29.53
N GLY A 118 41.72 4.28 30.74
CA GLY A 118 40.59 4.03 31.63
C GLY A 118 39.90 5.32 32.01
N VAL A 119 38.59 5.35 31.78
CA VAL A 119 37.67 6.27 32.46
C VAL A 119 36.65 5.40 33.16
N ALA A 120 36.52 5.65 34.45
CA ALA A 120 35.75 4.88 35.41
C ALA A 120 34.31 4.59 34.96
N SER A 121 33.85 3.39 35.28
CA SER A 121 32.45 2.99 35.22
C SER A 121 31.58 3.93 36.07
N PRO A 122 30.44 4.44 35.57
CA PRO A 122 29.38 4.89 36.45
C PRO A 122 28.54 3.66 36.82
N SER A 123 28.81 3.13 38.01
CA SER A 123 27.81 2.39 38.76
C SER A 123 26.68 3.33 39.20
N GLY A 124 25.44 2.98 38.90
CA GLY A 124 24.24 3.53 39.55
C GLY A 124 23.42 4.49 38.71
N GLY A 125 22.32 3.98 38.15
CA GLY A 125 21.30 4.75 37.45
C GLY A 125 20.09 3.90 37.07
N SER A 126 19.54 3.10 37.99
CA SER A 126 18.34 2.27 37.77
C SER A 126 17.02 3.05 37.80
N GLY A 127 17.03 4.32 37.36
CA GLY A 127 15.87 5.22 37.40
C GLY A 127 15.15 5.43 36.06
N GLY A 128 15.77 5.05 34.93
CA GLY A 128 15.23 5.32 33.59
C GLY A 128 14.27 4.26 33.03
N GLY A 129 14.39 3.00 33.48
CA GLY A 129 13.54 1.90 33.00
C GLY A 129 12.10 1.97 33.50
N GLY A 130 11.92 2.35 34.78
CA GLY A 130 10.59 2.38 35.40
C GLY A 130 9.64 3.42 34.78
N ASP A 131 10.15 4.61 34.43
CA ASP A 131 9.35 5.67 33.80
C ASP A 131 8.95 5.31 32.36
N ALA A 132 9.87 4.74 31.58
CA ALA A 132 9.58 4.28 30.23
C ALA A 132 8.54 3.15 30.21
N ASP A 133 8.64 2.20 31.16
CA ASP A 133 7.67 1.12 31.31
C ASP A 133 6.30 1.64 31.76
N GLU A 134 6.25 2.59 32.69
CA GLU A 134 5.00 3.23 33.14
C GLU A 134 4.30 3.98 31.99
N ARG A 135 5.05 4.75 31.20
CA ARG A 135 4.53 5.42 30.00
C ARG A 135 3.96 4.44 28.98
N ARG A 136 4.67 3.33 28.72
CA ARG A 136 4.23 2.29 27.79
C ARG A 136 2.94 1.63 28.26
N LEU A 137 2.82 1.34 29.56
CA LEU A 137 1.58 0.82 30.15
C LEU A 137 0.42 1.82 30.03
N ALA A 138 0.69 3.11 30.23
CA ALA A 138 -0.30 4.18 30.07
C ALA A 138 -0.82 4.28 28.62
N TRP A 139 0.08 4.24 27.63
CA TRP A 139 -0.27 4.22 26.21
C TRP A 139 -1.18 3.04 25.85
N VAL A 140 -0.79 1.83 26.29
CA VAL A 140 -1.56 0.61 26.03
C VAL A 140 -2.94 0.70 26.68
N TYR A 141 -3.01 1.12 27.94
CA TYR A 141 -4.28 1.30 28.65
C TYR A 141 -5.20 2.27 27.89
N LEU A 142 -4.72 3.46 27.54
CA LEU A 142 -5.50 4.47 26.85
C LEU A 142 -6.00 3.98 25.49
N SER A 143 -5.15 3.26 24.72
CA SER A 143 -5.55 2.67 23.43
C SER A 143 -6.74 1.70 23.57
N ARG A 144 -6.77 0.93 24.66
CA ARG A 144 -7.86 -0.01 24.96
C ARG A 144 -9.14 0.69 25.39
N VAL A 145 -9.04 1.86 26.02
CA VAL A 145 -10.22 2.60 26.46
C VAL A 145 -10.99 3.18 25.27
N VAL A 146 -10.28 3.79 24.30
CA VAL A 146 -10.93 4.50 23.19
C VAL A 146 -11.15 3.66 21.93
N GLU A 147 -10.35 2.60 21.69
CA GLU A 147 -10.44 1.72 20.50
C GLU A 147 -10.55 2.49 19.16
N GLY A 148 -9.58 3.35 18.86
CA GLY A 148 -9.54 4.12 17.60
C GLY A 148 -8.97 5.53 17.80
N PRO A 149 -9.16 6.42 16.80
CA PRO A 149 -8.72 7.80 16.90
C PRO A 149 -9.59 8.56 17.92
N CYS A 150 -8.95 9.35 18.77
CA CYS A 150 -9.65 10.18 19.75
C CYS A 150 -8.91 11.51 19.91
N ALA A 151 -9.32 12.52 19.14
CA ALA A 151 -8.69 13.84 19.15
C ALA A 151 -8.73 14.50 20.55
N PRO A 152 -9.84 14.47 21.31
CA PRO A 152 -9.86 15.05 22.66
C PRO A 152 -8.87 14.36 23.62
N LEU A 153 -8.66 13.04 23.48
CA LEU A 153 -7.71 12.31 24.31
C LEU A 153 -6.27 12.62 23.88
N SER A 154 -6.03 12.75 22.59
CA SER A 154 -4.71 13.16 22.06
C SER A 154 -4.32 14.54 22.59
N ALA A 155 -5.25 15.51 22.56
CA ALA A 155 -5.05 16.84 23.13
C ALA A 155 -4.82 16.80 24.66
N LEU A 156 -5.52 15.92 25.39
CA LEU A 156 -5.27 15.72 26.81
C LEU A 156 -3.84 15.20 27.04
N ILE A 157 -3.42 14.16 26.31
CA ILE A 157 -2.06 13.59 26.41
C ILE A 157 -0.99 14.65 26.11
N GLU A 158 -1.19 15.50 25.10
CA GLU A 158 -0.27 16.60 24.79
C GLU A 158 -0.18 17.62 25.94
N SER A 159 -1.30 17.89 26.63
CA SER A 159 -1.37 18.89 27.69
C SER A 159 -0.77 18.45 29.04
N VAL A 160 -0.99 17.19 29.44
CA VAL A 160 -0.61 16.70 30.79
C VAL A 160 0.38 15.53 30.76
N GLY A 161 0.68 14.97 29.58
CA GLY A 161 1.47 13.76 29.42
C GLY A 161 0.63 12.48 29.50
N VAL A 162 1.16 11.38 28.96
CA VAL A 162 0.42 10.11 28.81
C VAL A 162 0.06 9.46 30.15
N VAL A 163 0.97 9.49 31.13
CA VAL A 163 0.77 8.85 32.45
C VAL A 163 -0.32 9.58 33.23
N GLU A 164 -0.28 10.92 33.22
CA GLU A 164 -1.29 11.74 33.89
C GLU A 164 -2.65 11.67 33.17
N ALA A 165 -2.66 11.67 31.84
CA ALA A 165 -3.88 11.48 31.06
C ALA A 165 -4.51 10.10 31.34
N ALA A 166 -3.67 9.05 31.42
CA ALA A 166 -4.14 7.73 31.83
C ALA A 166 -4.79 7.81 33.20
N ARG A 167 -4.10 8.34 34.22
CA ARG A 167 -4.62 8.53 35.60
C ARG A 167 -5.96 9.28 35.62
N ALA A 168 -6.05 10.40 34.91
CA ALA A 168 -7.27 11.19 34.81
C ALA A 168 -8.44 10.38 34.25
N VAL A 169 -8.20 9.55 33.21
CA VAL A 169 -9.20 8.63 32.67
C VAL A 169 -9.62 7.57 33.69
N ARG A 170 -8.68 7.03 34.48
CA ARG A 170 -8.97 6.04 35.53
C ARG A 170 -9.88 6.60 36.61
N GLU A 171 -9.56 7.79 37.09
CA GLU A 171 -10.22 8.45 38.22
C GLU A 171 -11.49 9.19 37.81
N CYS A 172 -11.84 9.15 36.52
CA CYS A 172 -12.92 9.93 35.94
C CYS A 172 -12.75 11.47 36.08
N ALA A 173 -11.52 11.93 36.32
CA ALA A 173 -11.13 13.34 36.46
C ALA A 173 -10.77 13.97 35.11
N LEU A 174 -11.67 13.84 34.13
CA LEU A 174 -11.44 14.24 32.73
C LEU A 174 -12.49 15.26 32.23
N PRO A 175 -12.17 16.02 31.16
CA PRO A 175 -13.12 16.90 30.50
C PRO A 175 -14.42 16.17 30.10
N GLU A 176 -15.56 16.88 30.11
CA GLU A 176 -16.90 16.34 29.81
C GLU A 176 -16.94 15.55 28.50
N VAL A 177 -16.26 16.06 27.46
CA VAL A 177 -16.18 15.46 26.12
C VAL A 177 -15.61 14.04 26.13
N LEU A 178 -14.73 13.71 27.07
CA LEU A 178 -14.09 12.40 27.15
C LEU A 178 -14.87 11.41 28.02
N ARG A 179 -15.90 11.85 28.77
CA ARG A 179 -16.64 10.97 29.69
C ARG A 179 -17.37 9.87 28.95
N GLY A 180 -18.14 10.20 27.92
CA GLY A 180 -18.86 9.22 27.10
C GLY A 180 -17.95 8.18 26.44
N PRO A 181 -16.94 8.59 25.65
CA PRO A 181 -16.05 7.67 24.94
C PRO A 181 -15.27 6.71 25.86
N THR A 182 -14.93 7.13 27.07
CA THR A 182 -14.11 6.35 28.01
C THR A 182 -14.91 5.53 29.02
N GLU A 183 -16.16 5.88 29.28
CA GLU A 183 -16.96 5.35 30.39
C GLU A 183 -17.06 3.82 30.41
N LEU A 184 -17.33 3.20 29.26
CA LEU A 184 -17.54 1.76 29.18
C LEU A 184 -16.28 0.92 29.43
N ARG A 185 -15.10 1.50 29.21
CA ARG A 185 -13.83 0.76 29.17
C ARG A 185 -12.77 1.26 30.15
N ARG A 186 -12.98 2.41 30.81
CA ARG A 186 -12.02 2.97 31.78
C ARG A 186 -11.63 2.00 32.89
N GLY A 187 -12.49 1.03 33.24
CA GLY A 187 -12.22 0.00 34.25
C GLY A 187 -11.43 -1.23 33.77
N ILE A 188 -11.00 -1.29 32.50
CA ILE A 188 -10.31 -2.46 31.94
C ILE A 188 -8.78 -2.30 32.10
N TRP A 189 -8.23 -2.94 33.13
CA TRP A 189 -6.81 -2.86 33.51
C TRP A 189 -6.00 -4.05 32.98
N ARG A 190 -5.75 -4.11 31.66
CA ARG A 190 -5.14 -5.29 31.03
C ARG A 190 -3.86 -5.00 30.25
N ALA A 191 -3.24 -3.84 30.48
CA ALA A 191 -2.09 -3.40 29.70
C ALA A 191 -0.92 -4.39 29.76
N GLU A 192 -0.58 -4.91 30.95
CA GLU A 192 0.47 -5.93 31.11
C GLU A 192 0.13 -7.24 30.39
N GLU A 193 -1.12 -7.71 30.52
CA GLU A 193 -1.59 -8.92 29.84
C GLU A 193 -1.53 -8.78 28.31
N ASP A 194 -1.87 -7.60 27.80
CA ASP A 194 -1.87 -7.29 26.38
C ASP A 194 -0.45 -7.23 25.82
N LEU A 195 0.48 -6.60 26.54
CA LEU A 195 1.90 -6.57 26.21
C LEU A 195 2.49 -7.99 26.21
N ALA A 196 2.14 -8.80 27.20
CA ALA A 196 2.56 -10.20 27.25
C ALA A 196 1.96 -11.02 26.10
N LEU A 197 0.70 -10.77 25.73
CA LEU A 197 0.02 -11.47 24.64
C LEU A 197 0.65 -11.12 23.28
N ILE A 198 0.86 -9.84 22.97
CA ILE A 198 1.51 -9.45 21.71
C ILE A 198 2.96 -9.95 21.63
N GLY A 199 3.69 -9.95 22.76
CA GLY A 199 5.03 -10.51 22.84
C GLY A 199 5.06 -12.01 22.49
N ARG A 200 4.09 -12.81 22.98
CA ARG A 200 3.97 -14.23 22.60
C ARG A 200 3.65 -14.46 21.12
N LEU A 201 3.05 -13.47 20.45
CA LEU A 201 2.73 -13.51 19.02
C LEU A 201 3.88 -13.01 18.13
N GLY A 202 5.07 -12.78 18.70
CA GLY A 202 6.22 -12.23 17.97
C GLY A 202 6.02 -10.77 17.57
N GLY A 203 5.22 -10.03 18.33
CA GLY A 203 4.92 -8.63 18.09
C GLY A 203 5.30 -7.71 19.24
N ARG A 204 4.99 -6.45 19.05
CA ARG A 204 5.20 -5.35 20.00
C ARG A 204 4.13 -4.28 19.83
N VAL A 205 4.03 -3.39 20.80
CA VAL A 205 3.31 -2.12 20.63
C VAL A 205 4.31 -1.04 20.26
N VAL A 206 3.94 -0.22 19.29
CA VAL A 206 4.71 0.93 18.79
C VAL A 206 3.96 2.18 19.21
N THR A 207 4.58 3.02 20.03
CA THR A 207 3.99 4.26 20.56
C THR A 207 4.70 5.49 19.97
N PRO A 208 4.15 6.70 20.11
CA PRO A 208 4.82 7.94 19.70
C PRO A 208 6.19 8.17 20.36
N ASP A 209 6.49 7.48 21.46
CA ASP A 209 7.78 7.55 22.15
C ASP A 209 8.86 6.65 21.49
N ASP A 210 8.46 5.75 20.59
CA ASP A 210 9.36 4.76 19.97
C ASP A 210 10.00 5.28 18.67
N ALA A 211 11.28 4.95 18.45
CA ALA A 211 12.02 5.36 17.25
C ALA A 211 11.42 4.81 15.93
N GLU A 212 10.69 3.68 16.02
CA GLU A 212 10.01 3.07 14.87
C GLU A 212 8.59 3.62 14.62
N TRP A 213 8.14 4.60 15.40
CA TRP A 213 6.89 5.29 15.14
C TRP A 213 6.95 5.99 13.78
N PRO A 214 6.00 5.72 12.85
CA PRO A 214 6.02 6.31 11.52
C PRO A 214 5.46 7.75 11.55
N ALA A 215 6.10 8.64 12.32
CA ALA A 215 5.62 9.97 12.66
C ALA A 215 5.24 10.80 11.42
N TRP A 216 6.15 10.85 10.44
CA TRP A 216 5.97 11.63 9.22
C TRP A 216 4.83 11.10 8.34
N ARG A 217 4.63 9.78 8.32
CA ARG A 217 3.55 9.12 7.58
C ARG A 217 2.18 9.44 8.18
N LEU A 218 2.10 9.47 9.51
CA LEU A 218 0.86 9.70 10.24
C LEU A 218 0.54 11.18 10.45
N LEU A 219 1.52 12.08 10.28
CA LEU A 219 1.36 13.52 10.53
C LEU A 219 0.14 14.12 9.82
N GLY A 220 -0.09 13.73 8.56
CA GLY A 220 -1.23 14.23 7.78
C GLY A 220 -2.59 13.91 8.41
N LEU A 221 -2.71 12.81 9.17
CA LEU A 221 -3.96 12.46 9.87
C LEU A 221 -4.25 13.39 11.06
N GLY A 222 -3.21 13.93 11.71
CA GLY A 222 -3.35 14.88 12.80
C GLY A 222 -3.75 16.29 12.35
N GLN A 223 -3.60 16.60 11.06
CA GLN A 223 -3.94 17.90 10.48
C GLN A 223 -5.36 17.95 9.88
N LEU A 224 -6.05 16.81 9.81
CA LEU A 224 -7.42 16.74 9.32
C LEU A 224 -8.39 17.19 10.42
N ASP A 225 -9.44 17.92 10.03
CA ASP A 225 -10.49 18.37 10.95
C ASP A 225 -11.38 17.19 11.38
N PRO A 226 -11.36 16.79 12.66
CA PRO A 226 -12.20 15.70 13.17
C PRO A 226 -13.70 16.01 13.10
N GLY A 227 -14.09 17.29 13.02
CA GLY A 227 -15.49 17.71 12.87
C GLY A 227 -16.08 17.43 11.49
N VAL A 228 -15.22 17.32 10.46
CA VAL A 228 -15.62 16.93 9.09
C VAL A 228 -15.50 15.43 8.89
N ASP A 229 -14.60 14.79 9.64
CA ASP A 229 -14.27 13.39 9.52
C ASP A 229 -14.09 12.73 10.88
N GLU A 230 -15.14 12.08 11.35
CA GLU A 230 -15.16 11.42 12.67
C GLU A 230 -14.04 10.38 12.84
N ASP A 231 -13.67 9.71 11.74
CA ASP A 231 -12.60 8.70 11.72
C ASP A 231 -11.21 9.31 11.51
N ALA A 232 -11.09 10.64 11.32
CA ALA A 232 -9.80 11.31 11.20
C ALA A 232 -9.09 11.40 12.56
N GLY A 233 -7.76 11.43 12.52
CA GLY A 233 -6.93 11.49 13.71
C GLY A 233 -5.82 10.46 13.70
N MET A 234 -4.78 10.75 14.49
CA MET A 234 -3.67 9.85 14.68
C MET A 234 -4.07 8.65 15.54
N PRO A 235 -3.57 7.44 15.23
CA PRO A 235 -3.66 6.33 16.17
C PRO A 235 -2.88 6.68 17.45
N LEU A 236 -3.37 6.25 18.62
CA LEU A 236 -2.63 6.43 19.87
C LEU A 236 -1.42 5.50 19.95
N VAL A 237 -1.59 4.27 19.48
CA VAL A 237 -0.55 3.24 19.39
C VAL A 237 -0.80 2.38 18.15
N LEU A 238 0.22 1.66 17.72
CA LEU A 238 0.10 0.62 16.70
C LEU A 238 0.61 -0.71 17.26
N TRP A 239 -0.22 -1.74 17.21
CA TRP A 239 0.15 -3.10 17.52
C TRP A 239 0.73 -3.73 16.27
N VAL A 240 1.97 -4.21 16.36
CA VAL A 240 2.76 -4.66 15.21
C VAL A 240 3.25 -6.08 15.47
N ARG A 241 2.97 -7.00 14.55
CA ARG A 241 3.60 -8.33 14.48
C ARG A 241 4.60 -8.36 13.34
N GLY A 242 5.73 -9.03 13.57
CA GLY A 242 6.78 -9.23 12.59
C GLY A 242 8.06 -8.45 12.89
N PRO A 243 9.18 -8.84 12.26
CA PRO A 243 10.52 -8.50 12.75
C PRO A 243 11.04 -7.14 12.27
N ARG A 244 10.38 -6.49 11.31
CA ARG A 244 10.89 -5.29 10.62
C ARG A 244 10.49 -4.01 11.36
N SER A 245 11.29 -2.96 11.24
CA SER A 245 10.95 -1.62 11.77
C SER A 245 9.77 -1.03 10.99
N LEU A 246 8.72 -0.57 11.69
CA LEU A 246 7.54 -0.03 11.02
C LEU A 246 7.87 1.27 10.24
N SER A 247 8.65 2.18 10.83
CA SER A 247 9.05 3.43 10.18
C SER A 247 9.79 3.18 8.86
N GLU A 248 10.86 2.37 8.91
CA GLU A 248 11.68 2.03 7.75
C GLU A 248 10.87 1.31 6.66
N SER A 249 10.00 0.37 7.07
CA SER A 249 9.17 -0.40 6.14
C SER A 249 8.17 0.47 5.38
N THR A 250 7.84 1.64 5.94
CA THR A 250 6.94 2.59 5.31
C THR A 250 7.66 3.67 4.52
N GLU A 251 9.00 3.67 4.41
CA GLU A 251 9.72 4.75 3.69
C GLU A 251 9.41 4.80 2.19
N ARG A 252 9.21 3.63 1.58
CA ARG A 252 8.81 3.48 0.18
C ARG A 252 7.69 2.48 0.14
N ALA A 253 6.45 2.96 0.15
CA ALA A 253 5.29 2.11 0.32
C ALA A 253 4.18 2.49 -0.65
N VAL A 254 3.56 1.52 -1.30
CA VAL A 254 2.37 1.72 -2.12
C VAL A 254 1.24 0.88 -1.55
N ALA A 255 0.09 1.51 -1.36
CA ALA A 255 -1.10 0.81 -0.95
C ALA A 255 -1.80 0.21 -2.18
N VAL A 256 -2.03 -1.11 -2.18
CA VAL A 256 -2.75 -1.81 -3.25
C VAL A 256 -4.03 -2.37 -2.66
N VAL A 257 -5.18 -1.84 -3.10
CA VAL A 257 -6.50 -2.19 -2.56
C VAL A 257 -7.49 -2.45 -3.68
N GLY A 258 -8.61 -3.13 -3.40
CA GLY A 258 -9.61 -3.33 -4.44
C GLY A 258 -10.82 -4.18 -4.07
N ALA A 259 -11.37 -4.84 -5.10
CA ALA A 259 -12.54 -5.68 -4.99
C ALA A 259 -12.28 -6.92 -4.12
N ARG A 260 -13.22 -7.20 -3.20
CA ARG A 260 -13.20 -8.44 -2.39
C ARG A 260 -13.53 -9.69 -3.22
N CYS A 261 -14.37 -9.52 -4.23
CA CYS A 261 -14.68 -10.52 -5.24
C CYS A 261 -13.98 -10.11 -6.54
N SER A 262 -12.66 -10.29 -6.58
CA SER A 262 -11.84 -9.95 -7.75
C SER A 262 -12.04 -10.95 -8.89
N THR A 263 -11.88 -10.48 -10.12
CA THR A 263 -11.92 -11.31 -11.32
C THR A 263 -10.54 -11.94 -11.59
N GLY A 264 -10.48 -12.86 -12.57
CA GLY A 264 -9.19 -13.36 -13.07
C GLY A 264 -8.29 -12.24 -13.61
N TYR A 265 -8.89 -11.24 -14.26
CA TYR A 265 -8.19 -10.04 -14.71
C TYR A 265 -7.61 -9.26 -13.51
N GLY A 266 -8.44 -8.95 -12.51
CA GLY A 266 -8.00 -8.22 -11.32
C GLY A 266 -6.89 -8.94 -10.56
N ASN A 267 -6.99 -10.27 -10.43
CA ASN A 267 -5.95 -11.09 -9.81
C ASN A 267 -4.63 -11.04 -10.59
N HIS A 268 -4.67 -11.17 -11.92
CA HIS A 268 -3.47 -11.10 -12.75
C HIS A 268 -2.83 -9.71 -12.70
N ALA A 269 -3.61 -8.64 -12.91
CA ALA A 269 -3.11 -7.27 -12.84
C ALA A 269 -2.51 -6.93 -11.46
N THR A 270 -3.16 -7.37 -10.38
CA THR A 270 -2.62 -7.19 -9.02
C THR A 270 -1.32 -7.96 -8.84
N GLY A 271 -1.24 -9.19 -9.35
CA GLY A 271 -0.04 -10.02 -9.27
C GLY A 271 1.17 -9.36 -9.92
N GLU A 272 1.01 -8.89 -11.16
CA GLU A 272 2.06 -8.19 -11.89
C GLU A 272 2.48 -6.90 -11.16
N ILE A 273 1.52 -6.02 -10.84
CA ILE A 273 1.80 -4.72 -10.23
C ILE A 273 2.45 -4.87 -8.85
N ALA A 274 1.85 -5.67 -7.96
CA ALA A 274 2.34 -5.80 -6.59
C ALA A 274 3.66 -6.58 -6.54
N GLY A 275 3.82 -7.61 -7.37
CA GLY A 275 5.08 -8.35 -7.48
C GLY A 275 6.21 -7.47 -8.01
N GLU A 276 5.96 -6.67 -9.03
CA GLU A 276 6.98 -5.78 -9.60
C GLU A 276 7.34 -4.62 -8.68
N LEU A 277 6.36 -4.00 -7.99
CA LEU A 277 6.63 -3.01 -6.95
C LEU A 277 7.53 -3.60 -5.86
N ALA A 278 7.17 -4.78 -5.35
CA ALA A 278 7.92 -5.47 -4.31
C ALA A 278 9.35 -5.85 -4.77
N ALA A 279 9.51 -6.34 -6.00
CA ALA A 279 10.82 -6.66 -6.60
C ALA A 279 11.72 -5.42 -6.74
N ARG A 280 11.12 -4.22 -6.89
CA ARG A 280 11.82 -2.93 -6.93
C ARG A 280 12.09 -2.32 -5.55
N GLY A 281 11.84 -3.08 -4.48
CA GLY A 281 12.08 -2.67 -3.10
C GLY A 281 11.01 -1.74 -2.52
N TRP A 282 9.82 -1.69 -3.13
CA TRP A 282 8.67 -0.98 -2.55
C TRP A 282 7.85 -1.90 -1.67
N THR A 283 7.48 -1.42 -0.50
CA THR A 283 6.59 -2.13 0.41
C THR A 283 5.15 -2.07 -0.09
N VAL A 284 4.51 -3.23 -0.24
CA VAL A 284 3.08 -3.31 -0.57
C VAL A 284 2.27 -3.23 0.71
N VAL A 285 1.44 -2.20 0.87
CA VAL A 285 0.52 -2.04 2.01
C VAL A 285 -0.88 -2.44 1.59
N SER A 286 -1.55 -3.29 2.36
CA SER A 286 -2.95 -3.62 2.07
C SER A 286 -3.72 -4.05 3.33
N GLY A 287 -5.01 -4.31 3.17
CA GLY A 287 -5.93 -4.56 4.27
C GLY A 287 -6.17 -6.04 4.60
N ALA A 288 -5.43 -6.96 3.99
CA ALA A 288 -5.60 -8.42 4.10
C ALA A 288 -7.02 -8.95 3.82
N ALA A 289 -7.91 -8.17 3.19
CA ALA A 289 -9.22 -8.64 2.80
C ALA A 289 -9.13 -9.71 1.69
N PHE A 290 -10.26 -10.37 1.39
CA PHE A 290 -10.36 -11.22 0.21
C PHE A 290 -10.09 -10.45 -1.10
N GLY A 291 -9.84 -11.21 -2.17
CA GLY A 291 -9.63 -10.68 -3.50
C GLY A 291 -8.30 -9.96 -3.62
N ILE A 292 -8.36 -8.69 -4.02
CA ILE A 292 -7.20 -7.87 -4.41
C ILE A 292 -6.19 -7.72 -3.26
N ASP A 293 -6.64 -7.42 -2.04
CA ASP A 293 -5.76 -7.27 -0.89
C ASP A 293 -4.94 -8.54 -0.64
N GLY A 294 -5.60 -9.72 -0.63
CA GLY A 294 -4.94 -11.01 -0.46
C GLY A 294 -4.01 -11.37 -1.62
N MET A 295 -4.35 -10.99 -2.86
CA MET A 295 -3.47 -11.18 -4.01
C MET A 295 -2.23 -10.28 -3.93
N ALA A 296 -2.38 -9.02 -3.54
CA ALA A 296 -1.28 -8.07 -3.42
C ALA A 296 -0.22 -8.56 -2.41
N HIS A 297 -0.65 -9.05 -1.25
CA HIS A 297 0.25 -9.64 -0.26
C HIS A 297 0.96 -10.90 -0.80
N ARG A 298 0.21 -11.82 -1.43
CA ARG A 298 0.79 -13.04 -2.01
C ARG A 298 1.82 -12.75 -3.09
N ALA A 299 1.53 -11.79 -3.97
CA ALA A 299 2.45 -11.38 -5.03
C ALA A 299 3.73 -10.76 -4.48
N ALA A 300 3.64 -9.90 -3.46
CA ALA A 300 4.80 -9.33 -2.79
C ALA A 300 5.67 -10.40 -2.11
N LEU A 301 5.05 -11.35 -1.40
CA LEU A 301 5.75 -12.47 -0.75
C LEU A 301 6.40 -13.41 -1.76
N ALA A 302 5.74 -13.67 -2.90
CA ALA A 302 6.24 -14.59 -3.93
C ALA A 302 7.59 -14.16 -4.53
N VAL A 303 7.89 -12.85 -4.53
CA VAL A 303 9.18 -12.30 -4.98
C VAL A 303 10.16 -12.05 -3.83
N GLY A 304 9.82 -12.48 -2.61
CA GLY A 304 10.61 -12.21 -1.40
C GLY A 304 10.63 -10.74 -0.97
N GLY A 305 9.66 -9.95 -1.44
CA GLY A 305 9.57 -8.53 -1.15
C GLY A 305 8.79 -8.23 0.13
N MET A 306 8.69 -6.93 0.44
CA MET A 306 8.13 -6.46 1.70
C MET A 306 6.62 -6.18 1.59
N THR A 307 5.85 -6.57 2.60
CA THR A 307 4.42 -6.24 2.67
C THR A 307 3.93 -5.95 4.09
N ILE A 308 2.95 -5.05 4.20
CA ILE A 308 2.32 -4.66 5.46
C ILE A 308 0.81 -4.89 5.37
N ALA A 309 0.28 -5.80 6.19
CA ALA A 309 -1.15 -6.00 6.38
C ALA A 309 -1.67 -5.13 7.52
N VAL A 310 -2.53 -4.16 7.22
CA VAL A 310 -3.19 -3.34 8.24
C VAL A 310 -4.52 -4.01 8.61
N LEU A 311 -4.82 -4.32 9.86
CA LEU A 311 -6.04 -5.04 10.26
C LEU A 311 -7.10 -4.14 10.89
N ALA A 312 -8.37 -4.56 10.80
CA ALA A 312 -9.53 -3.91 11.43
C ALA A 312 -10.00 -4.66 12.69
N CYS A 313 -9.09 -5.40 13.33
CA CYS A 313 -9.29 -6.22 14.52
C CYS A 313 -7.98 -6.28 15.32
N GLY A 314 -8.03 -6.90 16.50
CA GLY A 314 -6.85 -7.13 17.32
C GLY A 314 -5.80 -8.00 16.60
N PRO A 315 -4.51 -7.90 16.98
CA PRO A 315 -3.40 -8.59 16.33
C PRO A 315 -3.42 -10.12 16.54
N ASP A 316 -4.20 -10.59 17.52
CA ASP A 316 -4.40 -11.98 17.92
C ASP A 316 -5.57 -12.67 17.19
N ARG A 317 -6.32 -11.94 16.36
CA ARG A 317 -7.48 -12.47 15.64
C ARG A 317 -7.28 -12.35 14.13
N PRO A 318 -7.04 -13.46 13.41
CA PRO A 318 -6.97 -13.40 11.95
C PRO A 318 -8.35 -13.03 11.39
N TYR A 319 -8.38 -12.03 10.50
CA TYR A 319 -9.58 -11.69 9.75
C TYR A 319 -9.24 -11.30 8.29
N PRO A 320 -9.86 -11.95 7.29
CA PRO A 320 -10.73 -13.12 7.43
C PRO A 320 -9.96 -14.35 7.95
N VAL A 321 -10.64 -15.27 8.63
CA VAL A 321 -10.00 -16.47 9.22
C VAL A 321 -9.32 -17.32 8.14
N GLN A 322 -9.85 -17.33 6.92
CA GLN A 322 -9.27 -18.01 5.77
C GLN A 322 -7.91 -17.46 5.34
N HIS A 323 -7.53 -16.26 5.80
CA HIS A 323 -6.22 -15.67 5.58
C HIS A 323 -5.28 -15.84 6.78
N ASP A 324 -5.59 -16.71 7.75
CA ASP A 324 -4.72 -16.96 8.91
C ASP A 324 -3.29 -17.34 8.51
N GLN A 325 -3.15 -18.30 7.59
CA GLN A 325 -1.84 -18.70 7.07
C GLN A 325 -1.13 -17.54 6.35
N LEU A 326 -1.85 -16.79 5.51
CA LEU A 326 -1.28 -15.63 4.82
C LEU A 326 -0.79 -14.57 5.81
N LEU A 327 -1.55 -14.29 6.88
CA LEU A 327 -1.15 -13.34 7.91
C LEU A 327 0.06 -13.84 8.71
N ALA A 328 0.18 -15.15 8.93
CA ALA A 328 1.37 -15.74 9.53
C ALA A 328 2.60 -15.56 8.63
N GLU A 329 2.48 -15.88 7.33
CA GLU A 329 3.56 -15.68 6.34
C GLU A 329 3.99 -14.21 6.24
N ILE A 330 3.03 -13.27 6.25
CA ILE A 330 3.32 -11.83 6.32
C ILE A 330 4.07 -11.49 7.61
N ALA A 331 3.68 -12.03 8.76
CA ALA A 331 4.34 -11.74 10.03
C ALA A 331 5.76 -12.33 10.14
N GLU A 332 6.13 -13.31 9.32
CA GLU A 332 7.49 -13.88 9.32
C GLU A 332 8.52 -12.94 8.68
N THR A 333 8.15 -12.25 7.61
CA THR A 333 9.09 -11.45 6.79
C THR A 333 8.70 -9.97 6.66
N GLY A 334 7.40 -9.68 6.72
CA GLY A 334 6.80 -8.36 6.66
C GLY A 334 6.23 -7.91 8.00
N LEU A 335 5.10 -7.20 7.96
CA LEU A 335 4.41 -6.70 9.16
C LEU A 335 2.90 -6.89 9.10
N VAL A 336 2.31 -7.21 10.25
CA VAL A 336 0.87 -7.13 10.48
C VAL A 336 0.62 -6.04 11.52
N VAL A 337 -0.15 -5.02 11.16
CA VAL A 337 -0.30 -3.78 11.93
C VAL A 337 -1.77 -3.53 12.24
N THR A 338 -2.10 -3.07 13.44
CA THR A 338 -3.45 -2.66 13.79
C THR A 338 -3.43 -1.59 14.88
N GLU A 339 -4.43 -0.72 14.91
CA GLU A 339 -4.61 0.22 16.03
C GLU A 339 -5.46 -0.37 17.17
N TYR A 340 -6.06 -1.54 16.95
CA TYR A 340 -6.97 -2.16 17.91
C TYR A 340 -6.23 -3.13 18.84
N PRO A 341 -6.53 -3.10 20.16
CA PRO A 341 -5.84 -3.93 21.12
C PRO A 341 -6.18 -5.42 20.97
N PRO A 342 -5.40 -6.32 21.62
CA PRO A 342 -5.70 -7.74 21.61
C PRO A 342 -7.12 -8.07 22.08
N GLY A 343 -7.73 -9.06 21.45
CA GLY A 343 -9.09 -9.51 21.71
C GLY A 343 -10.17 -8.74 20.95
N THR A 344 -9.88 -7.62 20.30
CA THR A 344 -10.87 -6.81 19.56
C THR A 344 -11.34 -7.53 18.30
N SER A 345 -12.65 -7.78 18.20
CA SER A 345 -13.28 -8.40 17.02
C SER A 345 -13.48 -7.41 15.88
N ALA A 346 -13.41 -7.90 14.64
CA ALA A 346 -13.68 -7.09 13.45
C ALA A 346 -15.13 -6.57 13.42
N ARG A 347 -15.32 -5.28 13.15
CA ARG A 347 -16.62 -4.61 13.04
C ARG A 347 -16.67 -3.74 11.80
N LYS A 348 -17.86 -3.51 11.24
CA LYS A 348 -18.05 -2.75 9.99
C LYS A 348 -17.37 -1.37 10.03
N HIS A 349 -17.52 -0.63 11.13
CA HIS A 349 -16.92 0.71 11.27
C HIS A 349 -15.38 0.65 11.36
N TYR A 350 -14.81 -0.39 11.99
CA TYR A 350 -13.35 -0.55 12.03
C TYR A 350 -12.73 -0.73 10.65
N PHE A 351 -13.43 -1.32 9.68
CA PHE A 351 -12.91 -1.37 8.30
C PHE A 351 -12.81 0.01 7.65
N LEU A 352 -13.75 0.91 7.94
CA LEU A 352 -13.76 2.26 7.39
C LEU A 352 -12.69 3.14 8.04
N ALA A 353 -12.56 3.05 9.37
CA ALA A 353 -11.53 3.71 10.14
C ALA A 353 -10.12 3.20 9.77
N ARG A 354 -9.92 1.88 9.69
CA ARG A 354 -8.62 1.28 9.30
C ARG A 354 -8.09 1.78 7.96
N ASN A 355 -8.97 2.04 6.99
CA ASN A 355 -8.53 2.45 5.65
C ASN A 355 -7.75 3.77 5.62
N ARG A 356 -7.93 4.66 6.61
CA ARG A 356 -7.06 5.84 6.71
C ARG A 356 -5.62 5.49 7.05
N LEU A 357 -5.38 4.41 7.81
CA LEU A 357 -4.03 3.92 8.09
C LEU A 357 -3.38 3.31 6.86
N ILE A 358 -4.12 2.56 6.04
CA ILE A 358 -3.60 2.04 4.75
C ILE A 358 -3.13 3.21 3.88
N ALA A 359 -3.96 4.24 3.74
CA ALA A 359 -3.59 5.43 2.97
C ALA A 359 -2.43 6.20 3.62
N ALA A 360 -2.41 6.33 4.95
CA ALA A 360 -1.40 7.08 5.68
C ALA A 360 -0.02 6.39 5.74
N LEU A 361 0.06 5.07 5.62
CA LEU A 361 1.32 4.33 5.63
C LEU A 361 1.96 4.20 4.23
N ALA A 362 1.32 4.69 3.17
CA ALA A 362 1.80 4.56 1.78
C ALA A 362 1.96 5.91 1.07
N ASP A 363 2.92 6.05 0.16
CA ASP A 363 3.13 7.22 -0.68
C ASP A 363 1.96 7.49 -1.64
N GLY A 364 1.26 6.44 -2.06
CA GLY A 364 0.07 6.52 -2.90
C GLY A 364 -0.81 5.29 -2.76
N VAL A 365 -2.04 5.39 -3.27
CA VAL A 365 -3.02 4.29 -3.25
C VAL A 365 -3.39 3.90 -4.68
N VAL A 366 -3.21 2.63 -5.01
CA VAL A 366 -3.63 2.03 -6.27
C VAL A 366 -4.86 1.16 -6.02
N VAL A 367 -5.94 1.43 -6.77
CA VAL A 367 -7.13 0.59 -6.76
C VAL A 367 -7.11 -0.34 -7.97
N VAL A 368 -7.09 -1.65 -7.71
CA VAL A 368 -7.25 -2.68 -8.75
C VAL A 368 -8.64 -3.27 -8.62
N GLU A 369 -9.52 -3.02 -9.59
CA GLU A 369 -10.95 -3.35 -9.52
C GLU A 369 -11.72 -2.73 -8.34
N ALA A 370 -12.84 -2.08 -8.65
CA ALA A 370 -13.80 -1.60 -7.68
C ALA A 370 -15.19 -1.58 -8.32
N GLY A 371 -16.17 -2.22 -7.68
CA GLY A 371 -17.58 -1.97 -7.99
C GLY A 371 -18.01 -0.56 -7.58
N ILE A 372 -19.20 -0.12 -8.01
CA ILE A 372 -19.67 1.26 -7.79
C ILE A 372 -19.85 1.66 -6.32
N ARG A 373 -20.08 0.69 -5.43
CA ARG A 373 -20.18 0.86 -3.96
C ARG A 373 -19.01 0.19 -3.23
N SER A 374 -17.83 0.14 -3.85
CA SER A 374 -16.65 -0.50 -3.25
C SER A 374 -16.12 0.29 -2.05
N GLY A 375 -15.75 -0.44 -0.99
CA GLY A 375 -15.03 0.12 0.15
C GLY A 375 -13.64 0.68 -0.21
N ALA A 376 -13.06 0.28 -1.35
CA ALA A 376 -11.79 0.82 -1.84
C ALA A 376 -11.87 2.34 -2.10
N ARG A 377 -13.05 2.87 -2.48
CA ARG A 377 -13.23 4.32 -2.67
C ARG A 377 -13.03 5.10 -1.36
N ASN A 378 -13.30 4.49 -0.20
CA ASN A 378 -13.00 5.11 1.10
C ASN A 378 -11.49 5.30 1.29
N THR A 379 -10.67 4.34 0.85
CA THR A 379 -9.20 4.46 0.90
C THR A 379 -8.72 5.58 -0.03
N VAL A 380 -9.30 5.69 -1.23
CA VAL A 380 -9.02 6.80 -2.17
C VAL A 380 -9.39 8.16 -1.57
N LYS A 381 -10.55 8.26 -0.89
CA LYS A 381 -10.98 9.48 -0.17
C LYS A 381 -9.90 9.91 0.84
N TRP A 382 -9.39 8.99 1.65
CA TRP A 382 -8.32 9.28 2.61
C TRP A 382 -7.00 9.66 1.94
N CYS A 383 -6.59 8.94 0.90
CA CYS A 383 -5.40 9.24 0.11
C CYS A 383 -5.40 10.69 -0.38
N ARG A 384 -6.53 11.13 -0.97
CA ARG A 384 -6.69 12.49 -1.49
C ARG A 384 -6.64 13.55 -0.38
N ARG A 385 -7.25 13.28 0.77
CA ARG A 385 -7.19 14.19 1.92
C ARG A 385 -5.79 14.35 2.49
N LEU A 386 -5.00 13.30 2.42
CA LEU A 386 -3.59 13.32 2.80
C LEU A 386 -2.69 13.96 1.73
N GLY A 387 -3.26 14.47 0.63
CA GLY A 387 -2.50 15.08 -0.46
C GLY A 387 -1.67 14.09 -1.26
N ARG A 388 -2.05 12.81 -1.26
CA ARG A 388 -1.31 11.73 -1.92
C ARG A 388 -1.97 11.28 -3.22
N PRO A 389 -1.19 10.85 -4.22
CA PRO A 389 -1.72 10.37 -5.50
C PRO A 389 -2.59 9.12 -5.28
N ALA A 390 -3.82 9.20 -5.74
CA ALA A 390 -4.69 8.06 -5.91
C ALA A 390 -4.64 7.62 -7.38
N MET A 391 -4.60 6.32 -7.59
CA MET A 391 -4.44 5.69 -8.89
C MET A 391 -5.45 4.55 -9.03
N ALA A 392 -5.83 4.24 -10.27
CA ALA A 392 -6.75 3.16 -10.57
C ALA A 392 -6.31 2.41 -11.84
N VAL A 393 -6.34 1.09 -11.75
CA VAL A 393 -6.08 0.22 -12.89
C VAL A 393 -7.33 0.18 -13.77
N PRO A 394 -7.23 0.48 -15.08
CA PRO A 394 -8.36 0.35 -15.98
C PRO A 394 -8.75 -1.13 -16.09
N GLY A 395 -9.98 -1.41 -16.49
CA GLY A 395 -10.42 -2.79 -16.74
C GLY A 395 -11.47 -2.86 -17.83
N PRO A 396 -11.95 -4.07 -18.18
CA PRO A 396 -12.95 -4.25 -19.22
C PRO A 396 -14.20 -3.40 -18.95
N ILE A 397 -14.65 -2.62 -19.94
CA ILE A 397 -15.87 -1.78 -19.82
C ILE A 397 -17.14 -2.60 -19.61
N THR A 398 -17.10 -3.91 -19.93
CA THR A 398 -18.17 -4.87 -19.71
C THR A 398 -18.17 -5.46 -18.28
N SER A 399 -17.11 -5.24 -17.50
CA SER A 399 -16.98 -5.78 -16.15
C SER A 399 -17.58 -4.83 -15.12
N ALA A 400 -18.56 -5.33 -14.35
CA ALA A 400 -19.10 -4.61 -13.20
C ALA A 400 -18.04 -4.31 -12.13
N ALA A 401 -16.97 -5.11 -12.06
CA ALA A 401 -15.86 -4.91 -11.14
C ALA A 401 -14.93 -3.74 -11.54
N SER A 402 -15.03 -3.22 -12.77
CA SER A 402 -14.20 -2.10 -13.24
C SER A 402 -14.90 -0.74 -13.17
N VAL A 403 -16.23 -0.73 -13.04
CA VAL A 403 -17.06 0.49 -13.08
C VAL A 403 -16.61 1.56 -12.07
N GLY A 404 -16.24 1.16 -10.86
CA GLY A 404 -15.74 2.09 -9.84
C GLY A 404 -14.38 2.69 -10.21
N CYS A 405 -13.48 1.91 -10.80
CA CYS A 405 -12.19 2.42 -11.30
C CYS A 405 -12.41 3.43 -12.43
N HIS A 406 -13.24 3.09 -13.43
CA HIS A 406 -13.58 4.01 -14.52
C HIS A 406 -14.18 5.32 -14.00
N ARG A 407 -15.06 5.23 -13.00
CA ARG A 407 -15.69 6.39 -12.38
C ARG A 407 -14.66 7.26 -11.66
N MET A 408 -13.77 6.68 -10.86
CA MET A 408 -12.71 7.42 -10.16
C MET A 408 -11.77 8.12 -11.15
N ILE A 409 -11.43 7.47 -12.27
CA ILE A 409 -10.63 8.09 -13.34
C ILE A 409 -11.40 9.25 -13.98
N ARG A 410 -12.66 9.03 -14.36
CA ARG A 410 -13.51 10.05 -15.01
C ARG A 410 -13.76 11.27 -14.12
N GLU A 411 -13.93 11.07 -12.82
CA GLU A 411 -14.20 12.12 -11.83
C GLU A 411 -12.91 12.84 -11.39
N GLY A 412 -11.72 12.44 -11.89
CA GLY A 412 -10.44 12.99 -11.47
C GLY A 412 -10.07 12.63 -10.01
N GLU A 413 -10.71 11.60 -9.46
CA GLU A 413 -10.39 11.07 -8.14
C GLU A 413 -9.09 10.28 -8.16
N ALA A 414 -8.78 9.60 -9.27
CA ALA A 414 -7.60 8.77 -9.45
C ALA A 414 -6.98 8.91 -10.84
N PHE A 415 -5.64 8.83 -10.93
CA PHE A 415 -4.91 8.71 -12.19
C PHE A 415 -5.00 7.29 -12.76
N ILE A 416 -4.98 7.17 -14.07
CA ILE A 416 -4.91 5.87 -14.73
C ILE A 416 -3.48 5.32 -14.63
N VAL A 417 -3.34 4.05 -14.25
CA VAL A 417 -2.04 3.35 -14.22
C VAL A 417 -2.21 1.95 -14.80
N THR A 418 -1.19 1.46 -15.49
CA THR A 418 -1.24 0.16 -16.19
C THR A 418 -0.12 -0.80 -15.80
N ARG A 419 0.92 -0.31 -15.11
CA ARG A 419 2.12 -1.03 -14.72
C ARG A 419 2.77 -0.38 -13.49
N ALA A 420 3.76 -1.03 -12.90
CA ALA A 420 4.42 -0.51 -11.70
C ALA A 420 5.13 0.83 -11.97
N GLU A 421 5.71 1.06 -13.16
CA GLU A 421 6.35 2.33 -13.51
C GLU A 421 5.42 3.52 -13.35
N ASP A 422 4.21 3.43 -13.90
CA ASP A 422 3.24 4.54 -13.86
C ASP A 422 2.93 4.90 -12.40
N ILE A 423 2.86 3.88 -11.52
CA ILE A 423 2.64 4.05 -10.08
C ILE A 423 3.83 4.71 -9.41
N LEU A 424 5.05 4.31 -9.78
CA LEU A 424 6.28 4.88 -9.24
C LEU A 424 6.55 6.31 -9.71
N ASP A 425 6.09 6.67 -10.91
CA ASP A 425 6.20 8.04 -11.40
C ASP A 425 5.26 8.99 -10.64
N GLU A 426 4.09 8.49 -10.21
CA GLU A 426 3.13 9.26 -9.40
C GLU A 426 3.46 9.27 -7.89
N ALA A 427 3.73 8.10 -7.30
CA ALA A 427 3.94 7.93 -5.86
C ALA A 427 5.42 8.00 -5.43
N GLY A 428 6.35 7.88 -6.37
CA GLY A 428 7.78 7.95 -6.11
C GLY A 428 8.25 9.31 -5.62
N PRO A 429 9.43 9.39 -4.97
CA PRO A 429 10.12 10.66 -4.85
C PRO A 429 10.27 11.25 -6.25
N LEU A 430 9.98 12.56 -6.37
CA LEU A 430 10.11 13.30 -7.63
C LEU A 430 11.41 12.89 -8.33
N ARG A 431 11.26 12.15 -9.43
CA ARG A 431 12.36 11.88 -10.35
C ARG A 431 12.62 13.18 -11.08
N LEU A 432 13.27 14.11 -10.40
CA LEU A 432 14.01 15.16 -11.08
C LEU A 432 15.09 14.41 -11.85
N SER A 433 14.80 14.11 -13.11
CA SER A 433 15.82 13.86 -14.12
C SER A 433 16.65 15.14 -14.18
N LEU A 434 17.61 15.27 -13.26
CA LEU A 434 18.78 16.09 -13.53
C LEU A 434 19.29 15.58 -14.88
N PRO A 435 19.39 16.43 -15.91
CA PRO A 435 19.92 16.00 -17.20
C PRO A 435 21.27 15.34 -16.94
N GLY A 436 21.35 14.01 -17.11
CA GLY A 436 22.61 13.28 -17.07
C GLY A 436 22.81 12.12 -16.08
N VAL A 437 21.80 11.29 -15.76
CA VAL A 437 22.08 9.87 -15.35
C VAL A 437 20.94 8.93 -15.78
N VAL A 438 20.64 8.88 -17.07
CA VAL A 438 20.24 7.61 -17.69
C VAL A 438 21.57 7.05 -18.21
N PRO A 439 22.03 5.83 -17.82
CA PRO A 439 23.15 5.23 -18.53
C PRO A 439 22.72 5.18 -20.00
N PRO A 440 23.39 5.94 -20.89
CA PRO A 440 22.92 6.07 -22.26
C PRO A 440 22.84 4.66 -22.84
N ASN A 441 21.70 4.30 -23.43
CA ASN A 441 21.68 3.13 -24.29
C ASN A 441 22.75 3.40 -25.37
N PRO A 442 23.75 2.54 -25.55
CA PRO A 442 24.83 2.82 -26.50
C PRO A 442 24.28 3.05 -27.92
N GLU A 443 23.10 2.47 -28.22
CA GLU A 443 22.35 2.66 -29.47
C GLU A 443 21.80 4.10 -29.63
N ASP A 444 21.43 4.77 -28.54
CA ASP A 444 20.83 6.12 -28.57
C ASP A 444 21.84 7.21 -28.94
N ASN A 445 23.15 6.91 -28.88
CA ASN A 445 24.25 7.80 -29.26
C ASN A 445 24.80 7.54 -30.67
N LEU A 446 24.29 6.55 -31.40
CA LEU A 446 24.77 6.24 -32.75
C LEU A 446 24.22 7.25 -33.76
N ALA A 447 25.11 7.93 -34.47
CA ALA A 447 24.75 8.84 -35.56
C ALA A 447 25.62 8.56 -36.80
N GLY A 448 25.06 8.77 -37.99
CA GLY A 448 25.79 8.62 -39.26
C GLY A 448 26.13 7.16 -39.60
N ASP A 449 27.38 6.92 -40.00
CA ASP A 449 27.82 5.66 -40.60
C ASP A 449 27.71 4.46 -39.65
N GLU A 450 27.85 4.66 -38.33
CA GLU A 450 27.76 3.60 -37.32
C GLU A 450 26.34 3.05 -37.17
N ALA A 451 25.33 3.93 -37.22
CA ALA A 451 23.92 3.52 -37.16
C ALA A 451 23.52 2.71 -38.42
N LEU A 452 24.01 3.13 -39.60
CA LEU A 452 23.77 2.42 -40.86
C LEU A 452 24.44 1.04 -40.88
N VAL A 453 25.68 0.96 -40.38
CA VAL A 453 26.42 -0.31 -40.28
C VAL A 453 25.78 -1.26 -39.29
N LEU A 454 25.34 -0.77 -38.12
CA LEU A 454 24.63 -1.60 -37.15
C LEU A 454 23.33 -2.15 -37.74
N ALA A 455 22.51 -1.30 -38.37
CA ALA A 455 21.22 -1.72 -38.96
C ALA A 455 21.35 -2.74 -40.10
N ALA A 456 22.49 -2.76 -40.81
CA ALA A 456 22.76 -3.71 -41.88
C ALA A 456 23.27 -5.08 -41.40
N LEU A 457 23.58 -5.22 -40.11
CA LEU A 457 23.97 -6.50 -39.51
C LEU A 457 22.75 -7.30 -39.06
N PRO A 458 22.77 -8.64 -39.21
CA PRO A 458 21.70 -9.48 -38.72
C PRO A 458 21.78 -9.66 -37.19
N GLY A 459 20.63 -9.78 -36.54
CA GLY A 459 20.51 -10.26 -35.15
C GLY A 459 20.62 -11.79 -35.01
N THR A 460 20.68 -12.53 -36.12
CA THR A 460 20.90 -13.98 -36.13
C THR A 460 21.69 -14.38 -37.38
N GLY A 461 22.84 -15.05 -37.20
CA GLY A 461 23.81 -15.32 -38.26
C GLY A 461 24.86 -14.20 -38.40
N SER A 462 25.81 -14.35 -39.32
CA SER A 462 26.97 -13.45 -39.46
C SER A 462 27.10 -12.91 -40.87
N ARG A 463 27.60 -11.68 -41.03
CA ARG A 463 27.88 -11.04 -42.33
C ARG A 463 29.30 -10.53 -42.45
N LEU A 464 29.89 -10.73 -43.64
CA LEU A 464 31.21 -10.19 -43.94
C LEU A 464 31.16 -8.67 -44.20
N PRO A 465 32.22 -7.91 -43.84
CA PRO A 465 32.27 -6.45 -44.05
C PRO A 465 32.01 -6.00 -45.48
N ARG A 466 32.39 -6.82 -46.48
CA ARG A 466 32.10 -6.57 -47.90
C ARG A 466 30.61 -6.57 -48.24
N GLY A 467 29.83 -7.43 -47.57
CA GLY A 467 28.38 -7.50 -47.75
C GLY A 467 27.68 -6.33 -47.08
N VAL A 468 28.17 -5.92 -45.91
CA VAL A 468 27.67 -4.72 -45.20
C VAL A 468 27.93 -3.45 -46.01
N ALA A 469 29.10 -3.33 -46.65
CA ALA A 469 29.43 -2.22 -47.54
C ALA A 469 28.51 -2.14 -48.78
N ALA A 470 28.13 -3.29 -49.35
CA ALA A 470 27.21 -3.34 -50.48
C ALA A 470 25.79 -2.87 -50.10
N ASP A 471 25.32 -3.24 -48.90
CA ASP A 471 23.96 -2.91 -48.43
C ASP A 471 23.85 -1.45 -47.93
N THR A 472 24.90 -0.92 -47.31
CA THR A 472 24.92 0.45 -46.74
C THR A 472 25.37 1.51 -47.75
N GLY A 473 26.02 1.12 -48.85
CA GLY A 473 26.63 2.04 -49.81
C GLY A 473 27.89 2.74 -49.28
N LEU A 474 28.38 2.37 -48.10
CA LEU A 474 29.57 2.93 -47.48
C LEU A 474 30.84 2.26 -48.01
N SER A 475 31.95 3.00 -47.99
CA SER A 475 33.25 2.43 -48.39
C SER A 475 33.68 1.31 -47.42
N LEU A 476 34.34 0.27 -47.93
CA LEU A 476 34.84 -0.82 -47.09
C LEU A 476 35.74 -0.35 -45.92
N PRO A 477 36.62 0.67 -46.08
CA PRO A 477 37.33 1.28 -44.96
C PRO A 477 36.41 1.90 -43.90
N THR A 478 35.36 2.63 -44.32
CA THR A 478 34.36 3.24 -43.43
C THR A 478 33.61 2.17 -42.62
N VAL A 479 33.16 1.11 -43.29
CA VAL A 479 32.47 -0.01 -42.63
C VAL A 479 33.36 -0.70 -41.60
N ARG A 480 34.65 -0.92 -41.92
CA ARG A 480 35.60 -1.53 -40.97
C ARG A 480 35.87 -0.64 -39.76
N ALA A 481 35.97 0.67 -39.96
CA ALA A 481 36.13 1.62 -38.86
C ALA A 481 34.90 1.63 -37.94
N ALA A 482 33.70 1.69 -38.53
CA ALA A 482 32.44 1.64 -37.79
C ALA A 482 32.24 0.31 -37.04
N LEU A 483 32.54 -0.84 -37.66
CA LEU A 483 32.46 -2.15 -36.99
C LEU A 483 33.39 -2.23 -35.77
N SER A 484 34.60 -1.66 -35.86
CA SER A 484 35.55 -1.63 -34.75
C SER A 484 35.03 -0.75 -33.60
N ALA A 485 34.43 0.40 -33.92
CA ALA A 485 33.82 1.28 -32.92
C ALA A 485 32.61 0.62 -32.23
N LEU A 486 31.74 -0.03 -33.01
CA LEU A 486 30.57 -0.76 -32.52
C LEU A 486 30.95 -1.98 -31.66
N GLU A 487 32.07 -2.65 -31.96
CA GLU A 487 32.60 -3.77 -31.17
C GLU A 487 33.07 -3.29 -29.79
N ILE A 488 33.81 -2.17 -29.77
CA ILE A 488 34.25 -1.52 -28.53
C ILE A 488 33.04 -1.07 -27.70
N ALA A 489 31.96 -0.63 -28.37
CA ALA A 489 30.69 -0.26 -27.75
C ALA A 489 29.84 -1.47 -27.30
N GLY A 490 30.24 -2.70 -27.62
CA GLY A 490 29.55 -3.93 -27.22
C GLY A 490 28.24 -4.20 -27.94
N LEU A 491 27.99 -3.54 -29.09
CA LEU A 491 26.76 -3.66 -29.89
C LEU A 491 26.87 -4.69 -31.02
N VAL A 492 28.10 -5.07 -31.38
CA VAL A 492 28.37 -6.09 -32.38
C VAL A 492 29.49 -7.01 -31.91
N ALA A 493 29.51 -8.23 -32.42
CA ALA A 493 30.59 -9.20 -32.22
C ALA A 493 30.96 -9.86 -33.55
N CYS A 494 32.09 -10.55 -33.57
CA CYS A 494 32.63 -11.21 -34.76
C CYS A 494 32.92 -12.70 -34.46
N ASP A 495 32.58 -13.57 -35.41
CA ASP A 495 32.94 -14.99 -35.42
C ASP A 495 33.74 -15.37 -36.68
N GLY A 496 34.01 -16.67 -36.88
CA GLY A 496 34.71 -17.15 -38.07
C GLY A 496 33.99 -16.90 -39.41
N ASN A 497 32.71 -16.51 -39.38
CA ASN A 497 31.85 -16.30 -40.54
C ASN A 497 31.51 -14.82 -40.78
N GLY A 498 31.77 -13.92 -39.82
CA GLY A 498 31.63 -12.48 -39.98
C GLY A 498 31.11 -11.77 -38.72
N TRP A 499 30.48 -10.62 -38.92
CA TRP A 499 29.97 -9.75 -37.87
C TRP A 499 28.46 -9.92 -37.66
N TYR A 500 28.01 -9.77 -36.43
CA TYR A 500 26.60 -9.89 -36.03
C TYR A 500 26.27 -8.97 -34.84
N GLN A 501 24.98 -8.67 -34.63
CA GLN A 501 24.54 -7.83 -33.50
C GLN A 501 24.49 -8.61 -32.18
N THR A 502 24.87 -7.98 -31.08
CA THR A 502 24.73 -8.52 -29.73
C THR A 502 23.45 -7.98 -29.09
N ASN A 503 22.43 -8.84 -28.90
CA ASN A 503 21.19 -8.41 -28.23
C ASN A 503 21.47 -8.04 -26.76
N SER A 504 21.28 -6.77 -26.41
CA SER A 504 21.36 -6.27 -25.02
C SER A 504 20.26 -6.79 -24.08
N SER A 505 19.43 -7.76 -24.50
CA SER A 505 18.35 -8.34 -23.68
C SER A 505 18.50 -9.84 -23.38
N ALA A 506 19.65 -10.45 -23.65
CA ALA A 506 19.87 -11.86 -23.33
C ALA A 506 21.30 -12.14 -22.84
N THR A 507 21.65 -11.67 -21.64
CA THR A 507 22.81 -12.22 -20.91
C THR A 507 22.46 -12.45 -19.45
N SER A 508 21.62 -13.46 -19.21
CA SER A 508 21.68 -14.25 -17.97
C SER A 508 21.33 -15.69 -18.32
N ALA A 509 22.25 -16.35 -19.02
CA ALA A 509 22.49 -17.78 -18.98
C ALA A 509 23.51 -18.14 -20.06
N THR A 510 24.52 -18.93 -19.69
CA THR A 510 25.40 -19.70 -20.58
C THR A 510 26.65 -18.98 -21.10
N THR A 511 27.61 -18.65 -20.22
CA THR A 511 29.06 -18.85 -20.53
C THR A 511 29.85 -18.97 -19.21
N THR A 512 29.75 -20.14 -18.55
CA THR A 512 30.69 -20.54 -17.48
C THR A 512 31.31 -21.91 -17.73
N VAL A 513 31.18 -22.51 -18.93
CA VAL A 513 31.72 -23.86 -19.19
C VAL A 513 32.83 -23.91 -20.25
N ALA A 514 33.05 -22.87 -21.05
CA ALA A 514 34.08 -22.92 -22.11
C ALA A 514 35.50 -22.47 -21.71
N ALA A 515 35.75 -22.18 -20.42
CA ALA A 515 37.05 -21.70 -19.93
C ALA A 515 37.88 -22.75 -19.16
N HIS A 516 37.43 -24.01 -19.06
CA HIS A 516 38.15 -25.04 -18.29
C HIS A 516 38.76 -26.20 -19.10
N GLU A 517 38.72 -26.16 -20.44
CA GLU A 517 39.30 -27.23 -21.29
C GLU A 517 40.50 -26.80 -22.15
N ARG A 518 41.09 -25.62 -21.92
CA ARG A 518 42.37 -25.22 -22.58
C ARG A 518 43.59 -25.22 -21.68
N HIS A 519 43.48 -25.84 -20.49
CA HIS A 519 44.62 -26.17 -19.64
C HIS A 519 44.44 -27.55 -19.00
N ARG A 520 44.49 -28.61 -19.83
CA ARG A 520 45.04 -29.93 -19.47
C ARG A 520 44.88 -30.90 -20.65
N SER A 521 46.04 -31.34 -21.16
CA SER A 521 46.30 -32.47 -22.07
C SER A 521 46.19 -32.18 -23.56
#